data_AF-A0A9R0ZHW1-F1
#
_entry.id   AF-A0A9R0ZHW1-F1
#
_cell.length_a   1.000
_cell.length_b   1.000
_cell.length_c   1.000
_cell.angle_alpha   90.00
_cell.angle_beta   90.00
_cell.angle_gamma   90.00
#
_symmetry.space_group_name_H-M   'P 1'
#
loop_
_entity.id
_entity.type
_entity.pdbx_description
1 polymer ?
#
loop_
_entity_poly.entity_id
_entity_poly.type
_entity_poly.pdbx_seq_one_letter_code
_entity_poly.pdbx_strand_id
1 'polypeptide(L)'
;MCLMFCLNPFNHLQVEMEKNYRWCPTFPNLTDLTLHSWCVCGNFYALTVFLQNSPNLKKLTLDLYQPWYENGVICAITGELEDRSFTCEQLEIVEIICSEGNELLPWVNQFLLDSGIRPDQMRVSYED
;
A
#
# COMPACT_ATOMS: atom_id res chain seq x y z
N MET A 1 17.71 3.44 -12.82
CA MET A 1 17.32 4.64 -12.05
C MET A 1 15.81 4.85 -12.16
N CYS A 2 15.00 3.96 -11.54
CA CYS A 2 13.55 3.95 -11.77
C CYS A 2 12.68 3.66 -10.53
N LEU A 3 13.23 3.24 -9.39
CA LEU A 3 12.42 2.99 -8.19
C LEU A 3 12.35 4.22 -7.27
N MET A 4 13.45 4.96 -7.15
CA MET A 4 13.55 5.99 -6.10
C MET A 4 12.93 7.35 -6.46
N PHE A 5 12.60 7.64 -7.72
CA PHE A 5 12.02 8.95 -8.07
C PHE A 5 10.49 9.01 -7.99
N CYS A 6 9.80 7.88 -8.16
CA CYS A 6 8.34 7.81 -7.96
C CYS A 6 7.97 7.50 -6.50
N LEU A 7 8.93 6.99 -5.72
CA LEU A 7 8.75 6.54 -4.34
C LEU A 7 9.45 7.42 -3.30
N ASN A 8 10.12 8.51 -3.73
CA ASN A 8 10.72 9.46 -2.79
C ASN A 8 9.79 10.65 -2.58
N PRO A 9 9.10 10.70 -1.43
CA PRO A 9 8.15 11.77 -1.15
C PRO A 9 8.77 13.15 -0.88
N PHE A 10 10.09 13.30 -0.84
CA PHE A 10 10.72 14.63 -0.73
C PHE A 10 10.56 15.48 -2.00
N ASN A 11 10.02 14.91 -3.07
CA ASN A 11 9.69 15.64 -4.29
C ASN A 11 8.21 16.02 -4.29
N HIS A 12 7.90 17.31 -4.17
CA HIS A 12 6.57 17.92 -4.26
C HIS A 12 5.88 17.78 -5.65
N LEU A 13 6.25 16.80 -6.45
CA LEU A 13 5.70 16.58 -7.79
C LEU A 13 4.48 15.67 -7.68
N GLN A 14 3.30 16.21 -8.02
CA GLN A 14 2.14 15.38 -8.34
C GLN A 14 2.46 14.60 -9.62
N VAL A 15 2.36 13.27 -9.57
CA VAL A 15 2.56 12.41 -10.73
C VAL A 15 1.23 11.75 -11.05
N GLU A 16 0.54 12.29 -12.06
CA GLU A 16 -0.59 11.64 -12.68
C GLU A 16 -0.06 10.51 -13.57
N MET A 17 -0.37 9.26 -13.20
CA MET A 17 0.18 8.10 -13.90
C MET A 17 -0.72 7.76 -15.10
N GLU A 18 -0.23 8.00 -16.32
CA GLU A 18 -0.92 7.55 -17.53
C GLU A 18 -1.05 6.02 -17.51
N LYS A 19 -2.25 5.51 -17.87
CA LYS A 19 -2.68 4.08 -17.81
C LYS A 19 -1.74 3.06 -18.49
N ASN A 20 -0.73 3.50 -19.24
CA ASN A 20 0.09 2.66 -20.11
C ASN A 20 1.54 2.44 -19.63
N TYR A 21 2.00 3.10 -18.56
CA TYR A 21 3.37 2.90 -18.06
C TYR A 21 3.40 1.94 -16.86
N ARG A 22 4.10 0.80 -17.02
CA ARG A 22 4.46 -0.10 -15.90
C ARG A 22 5.51 0.58 -15.02
N TRP A 23 5.07 1.51 -14.19
CA TRP A 23 5.93 2.30 -13.30
C TRP A 23 6.52 1.45 -12.16
N CYS A 24 5.82 0.39 -11.78
CA CYS A 24 6.28 -0.57 -10.78
C CYS A 24 6.75 -1.85 -11.48
N PRO A 25 8.01 -2.27 -11.30
CA PRO A 25 8.49 -3.55 -11.79
C PRO A 25 7.89 -4.70 -10.96
N THR A 26 7.88 -5.91 -11.52
CA THR A 26 7.54 -7.12 -10.77
C THR A 26 8.68 -7.52 -9.84
N PHE A 27 8.34 -7.95 -8.62
CA PHE A 27 9.25 -8.42 -7.60
C PHE A 27 9.04 -9.92 -7.33
N PRO A 28 9.56 -10.81 -8.19
CA PRO A 28 9.28 -12.24 -8.11
C PRO A 28 9.87 -12.92 -6.86
N ASN A 29 10.86 -12.32 -6.21
CA ASN A 29 11.50 -12.90 -5.02
C ASN A 29 11.12 -12.19 -3.72
N LEU A 30 10.19 -11.21 -3.77
CA LEU A 30 9.79 -10.44 -2.60
C LEU A 30 8.80 -11.27 -1.78
N THR A 31 9.22 -11.66 -0.58
CA THR A 31 8.41 -12.42 0.38
C THR A 31 7.82 -11.54 1.48
N ASP A 32 8.47 -10.42 1.77
CA ASP A 32 8.12 -9.51 2.86
C ASP A 32 8.11 -8.09 2.31
N LEU A 33 7.02 -7.37 2.54
CA LEU A 33 6.83 -5.99 2.07
C LEU A 33 6.34 -5.14 3.23
N THR A 34 7.04 -4.05 3.50
CA THR A 34 6.60 -3.00 4.42
C THR A 34 6.26 -1.74 3.63
N LEU A 35 5.05 -1.23 3.81
CA LEU A 35 4.58 0.04 3.25
C LEU A 35 4.14 0.95 4.40
N HIS A 36 4.33 2.25 4.22
CA HIS A 36 3.92 3.25 5.21
C HIS A 36 2.60 3.91 4.80
N SER A 37 2.06 4.77 5.66
CA SER A 37 0.76 5.47 5.50
C SER A 37 0.54 6.15 4.14
N TRP A 38 1.57 6.55 3.40
CA TRP A 38 1.41 7.08 2.04
C TRP A 38 0.80 6.08 1.03
N CYS A 39 0.90 4.77 1.27
CA CYS A 39 0.42 3.76 0.32
C CYS A 39 -1.11 3.62 0.28
N VAL A 40 -1.81 4.15 1.31
CA VAL A 40 -3.28 4.14 1.39
C VAL A 40 -3.91 5.38 0.73
N CYS A 41 -3.08 6.37 0.37
CA CYS A 41 -3.50 7.53 -0.41
C CYS A 41 -4.00 7.12 -1.81
N GLY A 42 -4.75 8.02 -2.46
CA GLY A 42 -5.21 7.80 -3.83
C GLY A 42 -6.08 6.54 -3.99
N ASN A 43 -6.93 6.24 -3.00
CA ASN A 43 -7.81 5.07 -2.98
C ASN A 43 -7.04 3.75 -3.14
N PHE A 44 -5.97 3.59 -2.35
CA PHE A 44 -5.14 2.38 -2.29
C PHE A 44 -4.42 2.01 -3.61
N TYR A 45 -4.24 2.97 -4.52
CA TYR A 45 -3.60 2.73 -5.81
C TYR A 45 -2.20 2.12 -5.65
N ALA A 46 -1.35 2.77 -4.85
CA ALA A 46 0.02 2.31 -4.63
C ALA A 46 0.04 0.92 -3.99
N LEU A 47 -0.74 0.71 -2.93
CA LEU A 47 -0.88 -0.60 -2.28
C LEU A 47 -1.27 -1.69 -3.28
N THR A 48 -2.30 -1.44 -4.10
CA THR A 48 -2.78 -2.39 -5.12
C THR A 48 -1.67 -2.76 -6.10
N VAL A 49 -0.94 -1.76 -6.62
CA VAL A 49 0.14 -2.00 -7.58
C VAL A 49 1.27 -2.81 -6.98
N PHE A 50 1.64 -2.59 -5.72
CA PHE A 50 2.66 -3.42 -5.06
C PHE A 50 2.19 -4.87 -4.88
N LEU A 51 0.94 -5.08 -4.51
CA LEU A 51 0.37 -6.43 -4.34
C LEU A 51 0.31 -7.16 -5.69
N GLN A 52 -0.12 -6.48 -6.76
CA GLN A 52 -0.11 -7.03 -8.12
C GLN A 52 1.30 -7.39 -8.61
N ASN A 53 2.32 -6.63 -8.21
CA ASN A 53 3.70 -6.86 -8.62
C ASN A 53 4.49 -7.80 -7.71
N SER A 54 3.90 -8.31 -6.63
CA SER A 54 4.58 -9.16 -5.64
C SER A 54 3.92 -10.54 -5.53
N PRO A 55 4.04 -11.40 -6.57
CA PRO A 55 3.29 -12.65 -6.65
C PRO A 55 3.65 -13.68 -5.57
N ASN A 56 4.86 -13.60 -5.00
CA ASN A 56 5.33 -14.52 -3.95
C ASN A 56 5.34 -13.88 -2.55
N LEU A 57 4.56 -12.81 -2.37
CA LEU A 57 4.47 -12.11 -1.10
C LEU A 57 3.80 -12.99 -0.04
N LYS A 58 4.46 -13.13 1.11
CA LYS A 58 4.00 -13.91 2.27
C LYS A 58 3.62 -13.04 3.45
N LYS A 59 4.33 -11.93 3.65
CA LYS A 59 4.08 -10.97 4.71
C LYS A 59 3.92 -9.56 4.15
N LEU A 60 2.81 -8.92 4.47
CA LEU A 60 2.60 -7.50 4.29
C LEU A 60 2.62 -6.82 5.66
N THR A 61 3.36 -5.73 5.80
CA THR A 61 3.29 -4.82 6.93
C THR A 61 2.85 -3.44 6.45
N LEU A 62 1.75 -2.93 7.00
CA LEU A 62 1.25 -1.58 6.79
C LEU A 62 1.53 -0.75 8.04
N ASP A 63 2.57 0.08 7.98
CA ASP A 63 2.91 1.02 9.04
C ASP A 63 2.16 2.34 8.84
N LEU A 64 1.09 2.48 9.61
CA LEU A 64 0.21 3.64 9.66
C LEU A 64 0.44 4.48 10.93
N TYR A 65 1.40 4.12 11.78
CA TYR A 65 1.62 4.78 13.08
C TYR A 65 2.04 6.24 12.89
N GLN A 66 2.92 6.50 11.93
CA GLN A 66 3.25 7.86 11.52
C GLN A 66 2.35 8.27 10.34
N PRO A 67 1.29 9.08 10.57
CA PRO A 67 0.52 9.64 9.49
C PRO A 67 1.42 10.52 8.63
N TRP A 68 1.39 10.29 7.32
CA TRP A 68 2.07 11.10 6.32
C TRP A 68 1.52 12.55 6.22
N TYR A 69 0.65 12.96 7.16
CA TYR A 69 -0.08 14.22 7.20
C TYR A 69 0.72 15.41 7.74
N GLU A 70 2.04 15.29 7.90
CA GLU A 70 2.86 16.47 8.15
C GLU A 70 2.96 17.31 6.86
N ASN A 71 2.16 18.38 6.81
CA ASN A 71 2.22 19.51 5.85
C ASN A 71 1.34 19.45 4.60
N GLY A 72 0.10 18.96 4.70
CA GLY A 72 -0.91 19.21 3.66
C GLY A 72 -0.52 18.64 2.28
N VAL A 73 0.22 17.54 2.28
CA VAL A 73 0.78 16.98 1.06
C VAL A 73 -0.35 16.37 0.22
N ILE A 74 -0.40 16.83 -1.02
CA ILE A 74 -1.28 16.34 -2.06
C ILE A 74 -0.86 14.91 -2.36
N CYS A 75 -1.81 13.97 -2.39
CA CYS A 75 -1.58 12.59 -2.79
C CYS A 75 -0.78 12.57 -4.10
N ALA A 76 0.53 12.31 -4.03
CA ALA A 76 1.43 12.44 -5.17
C ALA A 76 1.20 11.33 -6.20
N ILE A 77 0.55 10.24 -5.79
CA ILE A 77 0.19 9.10 -6.61
C ILE A 77 -1.34 9.00 -6.62
N THR A 78 -1.94 9.41 -7.72
CA THR A 78 -3.36 9.22 -8.01
C THR A 78 -3.49 8.54 -9.36
N GLY A 79 -4.43 7.61 -9.46
CA GLY A 79 -4.69 6.86 -10.69
C GLY A 79 -5.99 6.08 -10.58
N GLU A 80 -6.72 5.97 -11.69
CA GLU A 80 -7.88 5.10 -11.78
C GLU A 80 -7.43 3.70 -12.20
N LEU A 81 -7.44 2.76 -11.25
CA LEU A 81 -7.31 1.33 -11.56
C LEU A 81 -8.68 0.79 -11.95
N GLU A 82 -8.81 0.37 -13.20
CA GLU A 82 -9.96 -0.40 -13.70
C GLU A 82 -9.97 -1.82 -13.10
N ASP A 83 -8.79 -2.40 -12.85
CA ASP A 83 -8.61 -3.71 -12.22
C ASP A 83 -7.81 -3.57 -10.92
N ARG A 84 -8.49 -3.84 -9.80
CA ARG A 84 -7.91 -3.83 -8.45
C ARG A 84 -7.66 -5.22 -7.90
N SER A 85 -7.90 -6.25 -8.71
CA SER A 85 -7.63 -7.62 -8.31
C SER A 85 -6.13 -7.85 -8.19
N PHE A 86 -5.74 -8.64 -7.20
CA PHE A 86 -4.38 -9.15 -7.04
C PHE A 86 -4.46 -10.59 -6.51
N THR A 87 -3.52 -11.42 -6.94
CA THR A 87 -3.47 -12.84 -6.62
C THR A 87 -2.35 -13.11 -5.62
N CYS A 88 -2.37 -12.44 -4.47
CA CYS A 88 -1.42 -12.72 -3.39
C CYS A 88 -1.76 -14.05 -2.69
N GLU A 89 -1.75 -15.15 -3.45
CA GLU A 89 -2.13 -16.50 -3.01
C GLU A 89 -1.24 -17.03 -1.88
N GLN A 90 0.00 -16.56 -1.84
CA GLN A 90 0.99 -16.94 -0.82
C GLN A 90 0.97 -16.04 0.41
N LEU A 91 0.10 -15.02 0.45
CA LEU A 91 0.06 -14.09 1.58
C LEU A 91 -0.46 -14.82 2.81
N GLU A 92 0.39 -14.95 3.82
CA GLU A 92 0.09 -15.66 5.06
C GLU A 92 -0.38 -14.67 6.13
N ILE A 93 0.21 -13.47 6.15
CA ILE A 93 0.01 -12.49 7.21
C ILE A 93 -0.01 -11.06 6.68
N VAL A 94 -0.95 -10.27 7.20
CA VAL A 94 -1.01 -8.83 7.07
C VAL A 94 -0.92 -8.22 8.45
N GLU A 95 0.16 -7.51 8.72
CA GLU A 95 0.39 -6.77 9.96
C GLU A 95 0.06 -5.29 9.71
N ILE A 96 -0.81 -4.71 10.53
CA ILE A 96 -1.19 -3.31 10.48
C ILE A 96 -0.72 -2.68 11.77
N ILE A 97 0.17 -1.71 11.67
CA ILE A 97 0.74 -0.98 12.81
C ILE A 97 0.12 0.41 12.79
N CYS A 98 -0.53 0.85 13.86
CA CYS A 98 -1.15 2.17 13.91
C CYS A 98 -1.30 2.70 15.34
N SER A 99 -1.50 4.00 15.50
CA SER A 99 -1.92 4.57 16.78
C SER A 99 -3.33 4.12 17.19
N GLU A 100 -3.61 4.10 18.49
CA GLU A 100 -4.98 3.87 18.98
C GLU A 100 -5.93 4.97 18.45
N GLY A 101 -7.08 4.57 17.91
CA GLY A 101 -8.04 5.52 17.32
C GLY A 101 -7.70 6.01 15.91
N ASN A 102 -6.74 5.39 15.22
CA ASN A 102 -6.37 5.75 13.85
C ASN A 102 -7.57 5.66 12.88
N GLU A 103 -7.92 6.78 12.24
CA GLU A 103 -9.09 6.91 11.38
C GLU A 103 -8.98 6.13 10.05
N LEU A 104 -7.76 5.75 9.63
CA LEU A 104 -7.52 5.01 8.40
C LEU A 104 -7.75 3.50 8.58
N LEU A 105 -7.66 3.00 9.81
CA LEU A 105 -7.75 1.57 10.11
C LEU A 105 -9.05 0.93 9.58
N PRO A 106 -10.26 1.52 9.77
CA PRO A 106 -11.48 0.96 9.20
C PRO A 106 -11.46 0.87 7.68
N TRP A 107 -10.86 1.87 7.00
CA TRP A 107 -10.81 1.96 5.55
C TRP A 107 -9.84 0.92 4.98
N VAL A 108 -8.67 0.78 5.59
CA VAL A 108 -7.67 -0.24 5.24
C VAL A 108 -8.23 -1.64 5.43
N ASN A 109 -8.89 -1.89 6.57
CA ASN A 109 -9.50 -3.19 6.84
C ASN A 109 -10.56 -3.53 5.79
N GLN A 110 -11.45 -2.60 5.46
CA GLN A 110 -12.48 -2.84 4.45
C GLN A 110 -11.86 -3.14 3.08
N PHE A 111 -10.85 -2.37 2.66
CA PHE A 111 -10.16 -2.60 1.39
C PHE A 111 -9.52 -4.00 1.33
N LEU A 112 -8.84 -4.43 2.40
CA LEU A 112 -8.21 -5.75 2.45
C LEU A 112 -9.24 -6.88 2.37
N LEU A 113 -10.38 -6.73 3.06
CA LEU A 113 -11.49 -7.69 3.00
C LEU A 113 -12.10 -7.77 1.60
N ASP A 114 -12.36 -6.61 0.98
CA ASP A 114 -12.90 -6.52 -0.38
C ASP A 114 -11.95 -7.12 -1.42
N SER A 115 -10.65 -7.15 -1.10
CA SER A 115 -9.60 -7.76 -1.92
C SER A 115 -9.40 -9.25 -1.65
N GLY A 116 -10.18 -9.86 -0.77
CA GLY A 116 -10.14 -11.29 -0.46
C GLY A 116 -9.14 -11.70 0.62
N ILE A 117 -8.51 -10.75 1.33
CA ILE A 117 -7.71 -11.06 2.52
C ILE A 117 -8.66 -11.43 3.65
N ARG A 118 -8.40 -12.58 4.29
CA ARG A 118 -9.27 -13.06 5.35
C ARG A 118 -8.91 -12.41 6.70
N PRO A 119 -9.89 -12.24 7.60
CA PRO A 119 -9.65 -11.71 8.94
C PRO A 119 -8.58 -12.48 9.74
N ASP A 120 -8.46 -13.80 9.56
CA ASP A 120 -7.47 -14.62 10.26
C ASP A 120 -6.02 -14.34 9.84
N GLN A 121 -5.82 -13.74 8.67
CA GLN A 121 -4.51 -13.32 8.16
C GLN A 121 -4.11 -11.94 8.70
N MET A 122 -5.08 -11.15 9.22
CA MET A 122 -4.87 -9.76 9.60
C MET A 122 -4.57 -9.65 11.11
N ARG A 123 -3.54 -8.87 11.45
CA ARG A 123 -3.13 -8.57 12.82
C ARG A 123 -2.93 -7.08 12.96
N VAL A 124 -3.56 -6.49 13.96
CA VAL A 124 -3.39 -5.07 14.29
C VAL A 124 -2.52 -4.96 15.54
N SER A 125 -1.45 -4.16 15.43
CA SER A 125 -0.54 -3.81 16.51
C SER A 125 -0.67 -2.31 16.76
N TYR A 126 -0.80 -1.93 18.03
CA TYR A 126 -0.87 -0.51 18.41
C TYR A 126 0.49 -0.05 18.94
N GLU A 127 0.98 1.07 18.44
CA GLU A 127 2.15 1.75 18.98
C GLU A 127 1.74 3.04 19.70
N ASP A 128 2.48 3.36 20.77
CA ASP A 128 2.32 4.54 21.64
C ASP A 128 3.27 5.65 21.22
#